data_AF-L8YAE9-F1
#
_entry.id   AF-L8YAE9-F1
#
_cell.length_a   1.000
_cell.length_b   1.000
_cell.length_c   1.000
_cell.angle_alpha   90.00
_cell.angle_beta   90.00
_cell.angle_gamma   90.00
#
_symmetry.space_group_name_H-M   'P 1'
#
loop_
_entity.id
_entity.type
_entity.pdbx_description
1 polymer ?
#
loop_
_entity_poly.entity_id
_entity_poly.type
_entity_poly.pdbx_seq_one_letter_code
_entity_poly.pdbx_strand_id
1 'polypeptide(L)'
;MATPYVTDETSGKYGSRAAPTIASDHPDSSATTEKAKKIKNLKKKLQQMEELQHPTEAGEVNQSSKEQLEKLASRRVLEKELKDLELRL
;
A
#
# COMPACT_ATOMS: atom_id res chain seq x y z
N MET A 1 -35.17 52.85 -7.24
CA MET A 1 -36.33 51.93 -7.36
C MET A 1 -35.83 50.59 -7.88
N ALA A 2 -36.42 49.49 -7.38
CA ALA A 2 -36.26 48.07 -7.76
C ALA A 2 -34.93 47.38 -7.36
N THR A 3 -34.79 46.83 -6.15
CA THR A 3 -35.12 45.46 -5.64
C THR A 3 -34.16 44.34 -6.11
N PRO A 4 -33.54 43.58 -5.18
CA PRO A 4 -32.71 42.41 -5.48
C PRO A 4 -33.61 41.18 -5.71
N TYR A 5 -33.25 40.32 -6.67
CA TYR A 5 -33.92 39.04 -6.84
C TYR A 5 -33.10 37.95 -6.14
N VAL A 6 -33.71 37.38 -5.11
CA VAL A 6 -33.33 36.12 -4.47
C VAL A 6 -34.36 35.09 -4.92
N THR A 7 -33.94 33.90 -5.30
CA THR A 7 -34.69 32.62 -5.45
C THR A 7 -33.72 31.62 -6.07
N ASP A 8 -33.73 30.32 -5.81
CA ASP A 8 -34.44 29.46 -4.86
C ASP A 8 -33.69 28.11 -4.93
N GLU A 9 -33.21 27.65 -3.79
CA GLU A 9 -33.48 26.31 -3.24
C GLU A 9 -33.81 25.17 -4.22
N THR A 10 -32.82 24.66 -4.98
CA THR A 10 -32.95 23.30 -5.54
C THR A 10 -32.59 22.24 -4.49
N SER A 11 -33.61 21.96 -3.68
CA SER A 11 -34.04 20.63 -3.24
C SER A 11 -33.27 19.42 -3.80
N GLY A 12 -32.79 18.59 -2.87
CA GLY A 12 -33.01 17.14 -2.93
C GLY A 12 -32.00 16.32 -3.71
N LYS A 13 -30.96 15.83 -3.02
CA LYS A 13 -30.33 14.51 -3.27
C LYS A 13 -29.27 14.19 -2.22
N TYR A 14 -29.69 13.86 -1.00
CA TYR A 14 -28.89 13.00 -0.13
C TYR A 14 -29.74 11.79 0.18
N GLY A 15 -29.45 10.74 -0.58
CA GLY A 15 -30.21 9.51 -0.61
C GLY A 15 -30.28 8.87 0.77
N SER A 16 -31.49 8.45 1.12
CA SER A 16 -31.68 7.33 2.02
C SER A 16 -30.96 6.12 1.42
N ARG A 17 -29.85 5.70 2.02
CA ARG A 17 -29.43 4.31 1.88
C ARG A 17 -28.72 3.82 3.12
N ALA A 18 -29.54 3.15 3.91
CA ALA A 18 -29.28 1.93 4.65
C ALA A 18 -28.19 1.98 5.72
N ALA A 19 -28.61 1.52 6.90
CA ALA A 19 -27.80 1.17 8.05
C ALA A 19 -26.43 0.59 7.67
N PRO A 20 -25.37 0.85 8.45
CA PRO A 20 -24.17 0.06 8.36
C PRO A 20 -24.58 -1.38 8.72
N THR A 21 -24.74 -2.20 7.68
CA THR A 21 -24.64 -3.65 7.81
C THR A 21 -23.38 -3.89 8.60
N ILE A 22 -23.55 -4.38 9.83
CA ILE A 22 -22.49 -4.94 10.65
C ILE A 22 -21.89 -6.03 9.77
N ALA A 23 -20.85 -5.67 9.03
CA ALA A 23 -19.98 -6.64 8.40
C ALA A 23 -19.50 -7.48 9.58
N SER A 24 -19.92 -8.74 9.61
CA SER A 24 -19.27 -9.74 10.45
C SER A 24 -17.81 -9.72 10.04
N ASP A 25 -17.04 -8.91 10.75
CA ASP A 25 -15.60 -8.84 10.66
C ASP A 25 -15.14 -10.18 11.23
N HIS A 26 -15.04 -11.16 10.34
CA HIS A 26 -14.30 -12.36 10.63
C HIS A 26 -12.84 -11.89 10.67
N PRO A 27 -12.22 -11.76 11.86
CA PRO A 27 -10.90 -11.14 11.98
C PRO A 27 -9.85 -11.90 11.15
N ASP A 28 -10.06 -13.20 10.94
CA ASP A 28 -9.20 -14.05 10.12
C ASP A 28 -9.25 -13.74 8.62
N SER A 29 -10.41 -13.33 8.07
CA SER A 29 -10.53 -13.07 6.62
C SER A 29 -9.94 -11.71 6.22
N SER A 30 -10.03 -10.73 7.12
CA SER A 30 -9.35 -9.44 6.98
C SER A 30 -7.83 -9.61 7.14
N ALA A 31 -7.40 -10.31 8.19
CA ALA A 31 -5.99 -10.54 8.48
C ALA A 31 -5.25 -11.30 7.37
N THR A 32 -5.88 -12.34 6.77
CA THR A 32 -5.30 -13.07 5.63
C THR A 32 -5.17 -12.19 4.39
N THR A 33 -6.16 -11.35 4.10
CA THR A 33 -6.11 -10.40 2.97
C THR A 33 -5.01 -9.34 3.15
N GLU A 34 -4.86 -8.81 4.36
CA GLU A 34 -3.80 -7.86 4.71
C GLU A 34 -2.40 -8.49 4.58
N LYS A 35 -2.22 -9.72 5.08
CA LYS A 35 -0.97 -10.48 4.94
C LYS A 35 -0.63 -10.76 3.48
N ALA A 36 -1.61 -11.18 2.67
CA ALA A 36 -1.41 -11.42 1.25
C ALA A 36 -0.97 -10.16 0.49
N LYS A 37 -1.52 -8.98 0.84
CA LYS A 37 -1.06 -7.68 0.31
C LYS A 37 0.37 -7.37 0.76
N LYS A 38 0.69 -7.61 2.04
CA LYS A 38 2.03 -7.37 2.58
C LYS A 38 3.09 -8.26 1.93
N ILE A 39 2.80 -9.54 1.69
CA ILE A 39 3.67 -10.47 0.95
C ILE A 39 3.94 -9.96 -0.47
N LYS A 40 2.90 -9.52 -1.20
CA LYS A 40 3.05 -8.93 -2.54
C LYS A 40 3.93 -7.67 -2.53
N ASN A 41 3.76 -6.80 -1.53
CA ASN A 41 4.58 -5.60 -1.39
C ASN A 41 6.04 -5.91 -1.06
N LEU A 42 6.30 -6.86 -0.15
CA LEU A 42 7.66 -7.31 0.18
C LEU A 42 8.36 -7.94 -1.03
N LYS A 43 7.66 -8.77 -1.81
CA LYS A 43 8.17 -9.33 -3.08
C LYS A 43 8.59 -8.22 -4.06
N LYS A 44 7.74 -7.21 -4.25
CA LYS A 44 8.07 -6.05 -5.10
C LYS A 44 9.28 -5.29 -4.58
N LYS A 45 9.38 -5.07 -3.27
CA LYS A 45 10.50 -4.36 -2.65
C LYS A 45 11.81 -5.13 -2.85
N LEU A 46 11.80 -6.45 -2.70
CA LEU A 46 12.95 -7.31 -2.97
C LEU A 46 13.38 -7.26 -4.44
N GLN A 47 12.42 -7.30 -5.37
CA GLN A 47 12.68 -7.19 -6.81
C GLN A 47 13.30 -5.82 -7.16
N GLN A 48 12.75 -4.73 -6.63
CA GLN A 48 13.32 -3.39 -6.83
C GLN A 48 14.73 -3.28 -6.27
N MET A 49 15.04 -3.95 -5.17
CA MET A 49 16.39 -3.95 -4.61
C MET A 49 17.39 -4.72 -5.48
N GLU A 50 16.95 -5.77 -6.16
CA GLU A 50 17.76 -6.54 -7.11
C GLU A 50 17.98 -5.76 -8.42
N GLU A 51 16.94 -5.11 -8.94
CA GLU A 51 17.04 -4.15 -10.05
C GLU A 51 17.92 -2.95 -9.71
N LEU A 52 17.98 -2.53 -8.45
CA LEU A 52 18.90 -1.48 -8.00
C LEU A 52 20.33 -1.99 -7.84
N GLN A 53 20.56 -3.29 -7.63
CA GLN A 53 21.89 -3.89 -7.46
C GLN A 53 22.57 -4.18 -8.81
N HIS A 54 21.80 -4.67 -9.79
CA HIS A 54 22.29 -5.02 -11.13
C HIS A 54 23.02 -3.87 -11.87
N PRO A 55 22.50 -2.63 -11.95
CA PRO A 55 23.18 -1.52 -12.62
C PRO A 55 24.39 -1.00 -11.82
N THR A 56 24.39 -1.18 -10.49
CA THR A 56 25.52 -0.81 -9.63
C THR A 56 26.70 -1.76 -9.82
N GLU A 57 26.44 -3.07 -9.92
CA GLU A 57 27.46 -4.07 -10.27
C GLU A 57 27.94 -3.94 -11.73
N ALA A 58 27.07 -3.48 -12.63
CA ALA A 58 27.44 -3.14 -14.01
C ALA A 58 28.32 -1.87 -14.13
N GLY A 59 28.60 -1.18 -13.03
CA GLY A 59 29.51 -0.03 -12.99
C GLY A 59 28.91 1.31 -13.41
N GLU A 60 27.58 1.39 -13.58
CA GLU A 60 26.90 2.56 -14.16
C GLU A 60 26.38 3.56 -13.10
N VAL A 61 26.46 3.26 -11.80
CA VAL A 61 25.97 4.14 -10.73
C VAL A 61 26.90 4.15 -9.50
N ASN A 62 27.68 5.23 -9.33
CA ASN A 62 28.75 5.31 -8.31
C ASN A 62 28.36 6.09 -7.02
N GLN A 63 27.20 6.75 -6.97
CA GLN A 63 26.85 7.66 -5.85
C GLN A 63 25.86 7.10 -4.81
N SER A 64 25.12 6.04 -5.13
CA SER A 64 24.07 5.45 -4.27
C SER A 64 24.51 4.20 -3.48
N SER A 65 25.79 3.80 -3.57
CA SER A 65 26.26 2.49 -3.09
C SER A 65 26.10 2.25 -1.59
N LYS A 66 26.29 3.24 -0.71
CA LYS A 66 26.12 3.06 0.75
C LYS A 66 24.67 2.81 1.17
N GLU A 67 23.74 3.64 0.70
CA GLU A 67 22.31 3.47 1.02
C GLU A 67 21.76 2.18 0.37
N GLN A 68 22.25 1.83 -0.83
CA GLN A 68 21.92 0.56 -1.47
C GLN A 68 22.51 -0.64 -0.73
N LEU A 69 23.74 -0.55 -0.21
CA LEU A 69 24.35 -1.58 0.63
C LEU A 69 23.56 -1.79 1.93
N GLU A 70 23.10 -0.72 2.57
CA GLU A 70 22.23 -0.80 3.75
C GLU A 70 20.85 -1.40 3.42
N LYS A 71 20.28 -1.04 2.26
CA LYS A 71 19.09 -1.70 1.73
C LYS A 71 19.36 -3.19 1.52
N LEU A 72 20.45 -3.56 0.86
CA LEU A 72 20.82 -4.96 0.63
C LEU A 72 21.06 -5.74 1.92
N ALA A 73 21.68 -5.13 2.94
CA ALA A 73 21.79 -5.72 4.27
C ALA A 73 20.41 -5.97 4.89
N SER A 74 19.46 -5.05 4.67
CA SER A 74 18.06 -5.18 5.08
C SER A 74 17.26 -6.19 4.23
N ARG A 75 17.76 -6.62 3.05
CA ARG A 75 17.11 -7.63 2.18
C ARG A 75 16.80 -8.91 2.94
N ARG A 76 17.77 -9.38 3.74
CA ARG A 76 17.63 -10.58 4.58
C ARG A 76 16.52 -10.47 5.62
N VAL A 77 16.32 -9.27 6.17
CA VAL A 77 15.23 -9.00 7.13
C VAL A 77 13.88 -9.05 6.41
N LEU A 78 13.77 -8.43 5.23
CA LEU A 78 12.56 -8.45 4.40
C LEU A 78 12.22 -9.87 3.91
N GLU A 79 13.21 -10.67 3.54
CA GLU A 79 13.05 -12.09 3.18
C GLU A 79 12.52 -12.92 4.37
N LYS A 80 13.07 -12.69 5.57
CA LYS A 80 12.64 -13.37 6.79
C LYS A 80 11.19 -13.01 7.15
N GLU A 81 10.83 -11.74 7.10
CA GLU A 81 9.47 -11.28 7.38
C GLU A 81 8.47 -11.78 6.33
N LEU A 82 8.85 -11.80 5.05
CA LEU A 82 8.04 -12.39 3.98
C LEU A 82 7.78 -13.88 4.25
N LYS A 83 8.82 -14.66 4.58
CA LYS A 83 8.69 -16.10 4.86
C LYS A 83 7.80 -16.36 6.08
N ASP A 84 7.94 -15.57 7.13
CA ASP A 84 7.09 -15.65 8.32
C ASP A 84 5.61 -15.34 7.99
N LEU A 85 5.37 -14.34 7.14
CA LEU A 85 4.03 -14.03 6.65
C LEU A 85 3.45 -15.12 5.75
N GLU A 86 4.26 -15.73 4.87
CA GLU A 86 3.86 -16.86 4.01
C GLU A 86 3.56 -18.13 4.83
N LEU A 87 4.26 -18.36 5.95
CA LEU A 87 4.00 -19.49 6.87
C LEU A 87 2.75 -19.29 7.75
N ARG A 88 2.32 -18.04 7.93
CA ARG A 88 1.19 -17.64 8.77
C ARG A 88 -0.06 -17.24 7.96
N LEU A 89 -0.04 -17.50 6.66
CA LEU A 89 -1.13 -17.30 5.72
C LEU A 89 -1.83 -18.63 5.47
#